data_AF-A0A9P8BCE5-F1
#
_entry.id   AF-A0A9P8BCE5-F1
#
_cell.length_a   1.000
_cell.length_b   1.000
_cell.length_c   1.000
_cell.angle_alpha   90.00
_cell.angle_beta   90.00
_cell.angle_gamma   90.00
#
_symmetry.space_group_name_H-M   'P 1'
#
loop_
_entity.id
_entity.type
_entity.pdbx_description
1 polymer ?
#
loop_
_entity_poly.entity_id
_entity_poly.type
_entity_poly.pdbx_seq_one_letter_code
_entity_poly.pdbx_strand_id
1 'polypeptide(L)'
;MDLIALLESLQVRPKNPGKPKVLEALDIPSIAKYIKSDRCKNVMLMTGAGISTSAGIPDFRSPDTGLYANLARLKLPYPEAVFDINYFRENPQPFYTLASELYPGYYRPTVTHSFIRLLAERKLLHTCFTQNIDTLERVAGVPKNHIIEAHGSFATQRCIKCKTKFPDDEMKELVLKAEVPRCHTCQGLVKPDIVFFGEGLPEDFTDAVDYLEDADLLIIMGTSLTVYPFAGLRSRVPETCPRILINLDKVGDIGSRSDDVVLLMDCDEAVRKLCDEIGDGWREELEELWKGTAGSFTPRPGPKPVEDTDKPEGKLEHNTHLEKEVARMAKKIEEKMKLEDGNAQTQVAVGVPATDVKVDDGEKKLVEGDKIQAQVISDVPLTDMKADDGDEREGQKTPRVSSD
;
A
#
# COMPACT_ATOMS: atom_id res chain seq x y z
N MET A 1 -24.21 -26.96 4.09
CA MET A 1 -23.07 -26.83 3.15
C MET A 1 -22.12 -25.85 3.78
N ASP A 2 -20.90 -26.29 4.04
CA ASP A 2 -19.90 -25.54 4.80
C ASP A 2 -19.42 -24.34 3.98
N LEU A 3 -19.55 -23.13 4.55
CA LEU A 3 -19.14 -21.89 3.89
C LEU A 3 -17.62 -21.87 3.66
N ILE A 4 -16.87 -22.60 4.50
CA ILE A 4 -15.43 -22.82 4.35
C ILE A 4 -15.17 -23.71 3.12
N ALA A 5 -15.94 -24.78 2.91
CA ALA A 5 -15.82 -25.60 1.71
C ALA A 5 -16.23 -24.86 0.42
N LEU A 6 -17.18 -23.92 0.50
CA LEU A 6 -17.54 -23.05 -0.62
C LEU A 6 -16.41 -22.04 -0.93
N LEU A 7 -15.80 -21.45 0.10
CA LEU A 7 -14.64 -20.56 -0.04
C LEU A 7 -13.38 -21.30 -0.54
N GLU A 8 -13.15 -22.54 -0.08
CA GLU A 8 -12.09 -23.42 -0.59
C GLU A 8 -12.38 -23.88 -2.03
N SER A 9 -13.65 -24.04 -2.42
CA SER A 9 -14.02 -24.33 -3.82
C SER A 9 -13.89 -23.12 -4.75
N LEU A 10 -13.92 -21.90 -4.20
CA LEU A 10 -13.70 -20.62 -4.89
C LEU A 10 -12.22 -20.21 -4.92
N GLN A 11 -11.35 -20.89 -4.17
CA GLN A 11 -9.91 -20.87 -4.45
C GLN A 11 -9.70 -21.58 -5.78
N VAL A 12 -9.79 -20.79 -6.85
CA VAL A 12 -9.40 -21.17 -8.21
C VAL A 12 -8.05 -21.87 -8.08
N ARG A 13 -8.07 -23.20 -8.25
CA ARG A 13 -6.84 -24.00 -8.37
C ARG A 13 -5.94 -23.22 -9.32
N PRO A 14 -4.66 -22.97 -8.99
CA PRO A 14 -3.79 -22.23 -9.90
C PRO A 14 -3.85 -22.95 -11.24
N LYS A 15 -4.53 -22.32 -12.21
CA LYS A 15 -4.44 -22.77 -13.59
C LYS A 15 -2.96 -22.71 -13.86
N ASN A 16 -2.34 -23.87 -14.11
CA ASN A 16 -0.99 -23.89 -14.63
C ASN A 16 -1.00 -22.92 -15.81
N PRO A 17 -0.29 -21.77 -15.76
CA PRO A 17 -0.60 -20.60 -16.59
C PRO A 17 -0.41 -20.83 -18.10
N GLY A 18 -0.13 -22.06 -18.52
CA GLY A 18 0.24 -22.40 -19.87
C GLY A 18 1.59 -21.81 -20.18
N LYS A 19 2.00 -21.90 -21.45
CA LYS A 19 3.16 -21.14 -21.92
C LYS A 19 2.75 -19.66 -22.08
N PRO A 20 3.69 -18.72 -21.84
CA PRO A 20 3.47 -17.30 -22.15
C PRO A 20 3.01 -17.12 -23.59
N LYS A 21 2.11 -16.16 -23.82
CA LYS A 21 1.54 -15.87 -25.14
C LYS A 21 2.14 -14.62 -25.77
N VAL A 22 2.58 -13.69 -24.94
CA VAL A 22 3.09 -12.36 -25.33
C VAL A 22 4.57 -12.24 -25.01
N LEU A 23 4.99 -12.68 -23.82
CA LEU A 23 6.38 -12.76 -23.42
C LEU A 23 7.06 -14.02 -23.98
N GLU A 24 8.39 -14.02 -24.10
CA GLU A 24 9.13 -15.20 -24.54
C GLU A 24 9.30 -16.21 -23.40
N ALA A 25 9.52 -15.72 -22.19
CA ALA A 25 9.52 -16.45 -20.93
C ALA A 25 9.02 -15.55 -19.79
N LEU A 26 8.83 -16.13 -18.60
CA LEU A 26 8.39 -15.41 -17.39
C LEU A 26 9.59 -14.96 -16.56
N ASP A 27 10.44 -14.13 -17.15
CA ASP A 27 11.70 -13.68 -16.56
C ASP A 27 12.05 -12.22 -16.92
N ILE A 28 13.03 -11.65 -16.23
CA ILE A 28 13.49 -10.27 -16.45
C ILE A 28 13.99 -10.03 -17.88
N PRO A 29 14.78 -10.93 -18.52
CA PRO A 29 15.16 -10.79 -19.93
C PRO A 29 13.98 -10.63 -20.89
N SER A 30 12.93 -11.43 -20.70
CA SER A 30 11.74 -11.36 -21.55
C SER A 30 10.94 -10.07 -21.32
N ILE A 31 10.87 -9.60 -20.06
CA ILE A 31 10.29 -8.29 -19.74
C ILE A 31 11.06 -7.17 -20.44
N ALA A 32 12.39 -7.15 -20.28
CA ALA A 32 13.25 -6.13 -20.87
C ALA A 32 13.10 -6.10 -22.40
N LYS A 33 13.12 -7.26 -23.05
CA LYS A 33 12.89 -7.38 -24.49
C LYS A 33 11.51 -6.87 -24.91
N TYR A 34 10.47 -7.15 -24.12
CA TYR A 34 9.12 -6.67 -24.40
C TYR A 34 9.01 -5.15 -24.28
N ILE A 35 9.59 -4.55 -23.24
CA ILE A 35 9.66 -3.09 -23.03
C ILE A 35 10.33 -2.39 -24.21
N LYS A 36 11.36 -3.00 -24.80
CA LYS A 36 12.07 -2.46 -25.98
C LYS A 36 11.30 -2.62 -27.30
N SER A 37 10.25 -3.44 -27.31
CA SER A 37 9.50 -3.73 -28.54
C SER A 37 8.53 -2.63 -28.92
N ASP A 38 8.09 -2.62 -30.18
CA ASP A 38 7.06 -1.68 -30.63
C ASP A 38 5.66 -1.94 -30.07
N ARG A 39 5.48 -3.06 -29.35
CA ARG A 39 4.22 -3.42 -28.70
C ARG A 39 4.08 -2.89 -27.28
N CYS A 40 5.09 -2.21 -26.73
CA CYS A 40 5.06 -1.67 -25.38
C CYS A 40 5.29 -0.16 -25.43
N LYS A 41 4.20 0.61 -25.46
CA LYS A 41 4.22 2.09 -25.48
C LYS A 41 3.41 2.69 -24.33
N ASN A 42 2.46 1.94 -23.77
CA ASN A 42 1.57 2.36 -22.69
C ASN A 42 1.82 1.54 -21.41
N VAL A 43 2.83 1.93 -20.63
CA VAL A 43 3.14 1.30 -19.33
C VAL A 43 2.29 1.93 -18.24
N MET A 44 1.54 1.10 -17.53
CA MET A 44 0.76 1.46 -16.34
C MET A 44 1.48 0.93 -15.09
N LEU A 45 1.52 1.75 -14.05
CA LEU A 45 2.07 1.36 -12.75
C LEU A 45 1.01 1.37 -11.67
N MET A 46 1.08 0.39 -10.78
CA MET A 46 0.36 0.36 -9.51
C MET A 46 1.37 0.27 -8.37
N THR A 47 1.49 1.31 -7.56
CA THR A 47 2.48 1.38 -6.48
C THR A 47 1.81 1.47 -5.10
N GLY A 48 2.53 0.98 -4.09
CA GLY A 48 2.15 1.12 -2.69
C GLY A 48 3.36 1.34 -1.78
N ALA A 49 3.14 1.24 -0.47
CA ALA A 49 4.12 1.69 0.52
C ALA A 49 5.49 0.98 0.43
N GLY A 50 5.54 -0.23 -0.12
CA GLY A 50 6.77 -1.00 -0.31
C GLY A 50 7.80 -0.30 -1.20
N ILE A 51 7.40 0.61 -2.10
CA ILE A 51 8.37 1.38 -2.91
C ILE A 51 9.05 2.52 -2.13
N SER A 52 8.54 2.87 -0.95
CA SER A 52 9.01 3.97 -0.10
C SER A 52 9.76 3.50 1.15
N THR A 53 9.82 2.18 1.42
CA THR A 53 10.46 1.64 2.63
C THR A 53 11.96 1.93 2.68
N SER A 54 12.66 1.85 1.54
CA SER A 54 14.09 2.18 1.45
C SER A 54 14.38 3.69 1.62
N ALA A 55 13.36 4.55 1.53
CA ALA A 55 13.47 5.97 1.89
C ALA A 55 13.43 6.20 3.41
N GLY A 56 13.15 5.17 4.21
CA GLY A 56 12.94 5.28 5.66
C GLY A 56 11.51 5.63 6.06
N ILE A 57 10.55 5.56 5.13
CA ILE A 57 9.13 5.66 5.43
C ILE A 57 8.62 4.24 5.75
N PRO A 58 8.19 3.95 6.98
CA PRO A 58 7.65 2.63 7.28
C PRO A 58 6.39 2.39 6.45
N ASP A 59 6.18 1.15 5.99
CA ASP A 59 4.90 0.78 5.44
C ASP A 59 3.82 0.76 6.53
N PHE A 60 2.57 0.51 6.19
CA PHE A 60 1.51 0.46 7.19
C PHE A 60 1.52 -0.83 8.02
N ARG A 61 1.84 -1.97 7.38
CA ARG A 61 1.41 -3.30 7.84
C ARG A 61 2.55 -4.23 8.26
N SER A 62 3.81 -3.91 7.97
CA SER A 62 4.93 -4.78 8.30
C SER A 62 4.99 -5.03 9.82
N PRO A 63 5.18 -6.28 10.24
CA PRO A 63 5.39 -6.59 11.65
C PRO A 63 6.58 -5.79 12.20
N ASP A 64 6.44 -5.27 13.43
CA ASP A 64 7.45 -4.55 14.22
C ASP A 64 7.94 -3.19 13.67
N THR A 65 8.03 -3.02 12.34
CA THR A 65 8.52 -1.79 11.70
C THR A 65 7.43 -0.95 11.06
N GLY A 66 6.26 -1.54 10.78
CA GLY A 66 5.14 -0.86 10.16
C GLY A 66 4.56 0.23 11.06
N LEU A 67 3.93 1.22 10.45
CA LEU A 67 3.33 2.36 11.13
C LEU A 67 2.40 1.90 12.25
N TYR A 68 1.54 0.92 11.98
CA TYR A 68 0.57 0.40 12.95
C TYR A 68 1.20 -0.22 14.20
N ALA A 69 2.36 -0.87 14.10
CA ALA A 69 3.08 -1.38 15.26
C ALA A 69 3.52 -0.24 16.19
N ASN A 70 3.90 0.90 15.60
CA ASN A 70 4.34 2.09 16.32
C ASN A 70 3.20 2.96 16.89
N LEU A 71 1.93 2.69 16.52
CA LEU A 71 0.76 3.45 16.99
C LEU A 71 0.23 2.98 18.36
N ALA A 72 0.80 1.92 18.96
CA ALA A 72 0.33 1.41 20.26
C ALA A 72 0.27 2.49 21.36
N ARG A 73 1.16 3.49 21.30
CA ARG A 73 1.19 4.65 22.21
C ARG A 73 -0.04 5.56 22.11
N LEU A 74 -0.72 5.58 20.96
CA LEU A 74 -1.86 6.46 20.69
C LEU A 74 -3.20 5.90 21.23
N LYS A 75 -3.19 4.69 21.83
CA LYS A 75 -4.37 4.05 22.44
C LYS A 75 -5.59 4.01 21.51
N LEU A 76 -5.34 3.69 20.25
CA LEU A 76 -6.39 3.58 19.23
C LEU A 76 -7.23 2.31 19.48
N PRO A 77 -8.53 2.32 19.13
CA PRO A 77 -9.38 1.13 19.25
C PRO A 77 -8.92 0.00 18.30
N TYR A 78 -8.36 0.36 17.16
CA TYR A 78 -7.69 -0.51 16.18
C TYR A 78 -6.70 0.36 15.38
N PRO A 79 -5.64 -0.21 14.80
CA PRO A 79 -4.56 0.59 14.19
C PRO A 79 -5.02 1.51 13.04
N GLU A 80 -5.97 1.05 12.22
CA GLU A 80 -6.51 1.79 11.08
C GLU A 80 -7.35 3.00 11.49
N ALA A 81 -7.78 3.10 12.76
CA ALA A 81 -8.67 4.15 13.24
C ALA A 81 -8.10 5.57 13.04
N VAL A 82 -6.77 5.72 13.02
CA VAL A 82 -6.11 7.01 12.75
C VAL A 82 -6.42 7.57 11.36
N PHE A 83 -6.78 6.69 10.42
CA PHE A 83 -7.19 7.04 9.05
C PHE A 83 -8.68 6.76 8.81
N ASP A 84 -9.51 6.62 9.85
CA ASP A 84 -10.96 6.47 9.72
C ASP A 84 -11.64 7.84 9.84
N ILE A 85 -12.49 8.20 8.88
CA ILE A 85 -13.11 9.54 8.85
C ILE A 85 -14.09 9.77 10.01
N ASN A 86 -14.74 8.71 10.52
CA ASN A 86 -15.65 8.82 11.65
C ASN A 86 -14.84 8.98 12.94
N TYR A 87 -13.78 8.19 13.11
CA TYR A 87 -12.86 8.37 14.24
C TYR A 87 -12.24 9.78 14.22
N PHE A 88 -11.80 10.28 13.06
CA PHE A 88 -11.25 11.63 12.93
C PHE A 88 -12.23 12.73 13.32
N ARG A 89 -13.54 12.56 13.04
CA ARG A 89 -14.58 13.52 13.46
C ARG A 89 -14.73 13.57 14.98
N GLU A 90 -14.55 12.44 15.65
CA GLU A 90 -14.67 12.32 17.11
C GLU A 90 -13.38 12.74 17.82
N ASN A 91 -12.23 12.26 17.34
CA ASN A 91 -10.91 12.47 17.92
C ASN A 91 -9.84 12.66 16.83
N PRO A 92 -9.64 13.88 16.33
CA PRO A 92 -8.65 14.16 15.28
C PRO A 92 -7.20 14.20 15.79
N GLN A 93 -6.99 14.28 17.11
CA GLN A 93 -5.67 14.51 17.71
C GLN A 93 -4.63 13.42 17.35
N PRO A 94 -4.95 12.11 17.38
CA PRO A 94 -3.99 11.07 17.02
C PRO A 94 -3.47 11.20 15.59
N PHE A 95 -4.33 11.60 14.65
CA PHE A 95 -3.91 11.86 13.27
C PHE A 95 -2.91 13.00 13.20
N TYR A 96 -3.13 14.12 13.91
CA TYR A 96 -2.22 15.27 13.87
C TYR A 96 -0.89 15.01 14.58
N THR A 97 -0.91 14.22 15.66
CA THR A 97 0.32 13.72 16.27
C THR A 97 1.13 12.90 15.27
N LEU A 98 0.47 12.00 14.53
CA LEU A 98 1.12 11.20 13.49
C LEU A 98 1.55 12.03 12.27
N ALA A 99 0.73 12.97 11.82
CA ALA A 99 1.01 13.82 10.66
C ALA A 99 2.27 14.68 10.88
N SER A 100 2.50 15.13 12.11
CA SER A 100 3.75 15.81 12.50
C SER A 100 4.98 14.95 12.25
N GLU A 101 4.84 13.62 12.37
CA GLU A 101 5.89 12.64 12.17
C GLU A 101 6.01 12.16 10.72
N LEU A 102 5.05 12.48 9.85
CA LEU A 102 5.02 12.02 8.45
C LEU A 102 5.08 13.18 7.45
N TYR A 103 5.13 14.42 7.92
CA TYR A 103 5.05 15.60 7.05
C TYR A 103 6.10 15.58 5.93
N PRO A 104 5.76 15.92 4.67
CA PRO A 104 6.70 15.86 3.55
C PRO A 104 7.96 16.73 3.73
N GLY A 105 9.05 16.33 3.07
CA GLY A 105 10.32 17.07 3.01
C GLY A 105 11.50 16.45 3.77
N TYR A 106 11.26 15.37 4.52
CA TYR A 106 12.31 14.65 5.26
C TYR A 106 12.87 13.43 4.54
N TYR A 107 12.21 12.98 3.48
CA TYR A 107 12.49 11.71 2.84
C TYR A 107 12.93 11.92 1.40
N ARG A 108 13.96 11.19 1.01
CA ARG A 108 14.47 11.18 -0.35
C ARG A 108 13.70 10.13 -1.16
N PRO A 109 13.30 10.41 -2.42
CA PRO A 109 12.77 9.38 -3.29
C PRO A 109 13.72 8.19 -3.45
N THR A 110 13.14 7.01 -3.62
CA THR A 110 13.89 5.77 -3.83
C THR A 110 14.34 5.63 -5.28
N VAL A 111 15.12 4.59 -5.55
CA VAL A 111 15.52 4.23 -6.91
C VAL A 111 14.29 3.85 -7.73
N THR A 112 13.34 3.14 -7.12
CA THR A 112 12.05 2.81 -7.73
C THR A 112 11.29 4.05 -8.18
N HIS A 113 11.23 5.12 -7.38
CA HIS A 113 10.61 6.39 -7.81
C HIS A 113 11.32 7.02 -9.01
N SER A 114 12.65 6.92 -9.05
CA SER A 114 13.46 7.41 -10.16
C SER A 114 13.27 6.56 -11.43
N PHE A 115 12.96 5.28 -11.29
CA PHE A 115 12.57 4.41 -12.40
C PHE A 115 11.22 4.82 -13.01
N ILE A 116 10.25 5.23 -12.19
CA ILE A 116 8.98 5.82 -12.67
C ILE A 116 9.27 7.07 -13.52
N ARG A 117 10.16 7.93 -13.03
CA ARG A 117 10.61 9.11 -13.77
C ARG A 117 11.30 8.72 -15.09
N LEU A 118 12.18 7.73 -15.06
CA LEU A 118 12.88 7.24 -16.26
C LEU A 118 11.89 6.74 -17.33
N LEU A 119 10.87 5.96 -16.94
CA LEU A 119 9.82 5.53 -17.87
C LEU A 119 9.09 6.72 -18.52
N ALA A 120 8.87 7.80 -17.78
CA ALA A 120 8.28 9.02 -18.33
C ALA A 120 9.24 9.71 -19.33
N GLU A 121 10.53 9.83 -19.02
CA GLU A 121 11.53 10.42 -19.92
C GLU A 121 11.72 9.60 -21.20
N ARG A 122 11.59 8.27 -21.09
CA ARG A 122 11.57 7.33 -22.21
C ARG A 122 10.24 7.28 -22.96
N LYS A 123 9.24 8.09 -22.57
CA LYS A 123 7.90 8.17 -23.18
C LYS A 123 7.15 6.82 -23.18
N LEU A 124 7.37 6.01 -22.16
CA LEU A 124 6.72 4.72 -21.95
C LEU A 124 5.66 4.78 -20.86
N LEU A 125 5.84 5.65 -19.85
CA LEU A 125 4.86 5.80 -18.77
C LEU A 125 3.60 6.48 -19.29
N HIS A 126 2.47 5.78 -19.19
CA HIS A 126 1.15 6.39 -19.37
C HIS A 126 0.60 6.90 -18.03
N THR A 127 0.52 6.04 -17.02
CA THR A 127 -0.02 6.43 -15.70
C THR A 127 0.61 5.62 -14.57
N CYS A 128 0.93 6.31 -13.48
CA CYS A 128 1.32 5.76 -12.20
C CYS A 128 0.20 5.98 -11.19
N PHE A 129 -0.55 4.93 -10.89
CA PHE A 129 -1.50 4.89 -9.79
C PHE A 129 -0.73 4.59 -8.50
N THR A 130 -0.76 5.50 -7.54
CA THR A 130 -0.10 5.32 -6.25
C THR A 130 -1.09 5.30 -5.10
N GLN A 131 -0.90 4.36 -4.17
CA GLN A 131 -1.59 4.35 -2.87
C GLN A 131 -0.89 5.25 -1.84
N ASN A 132 0.33 5.71 -2.16
CA ASN A 132 1.14 6.46 -1.22
C ASN A 132 0.66 7.90 -1.14
N ILE A 133 0.87 8.48 0.05
CA ILE A 133 0.51 9.87 0.38
C ILE A 133 1.76 10.74 0.60
N ASP A 134 2.95 10.14 0.48
CA ASP A 134 4.26 10.71 0.83
C ASP A 134 4.80 11.73 -0.20
N THR A 135 4.18 11.79 -1.39
CA THR A 135 4.52 12.67 -2.52
C THR A 135 5.87 12.39 -3.20
N LEU A 136 6.53 11.28 -2.90
CA LEU A 136 7.88 10.99 -3.41
C LEU A 136 7.93 10.82 -4.94
N GLU A 137 6.83 10.47 -5.59
CA GLU A 137 6.72 10.47 -7.06
C GLU A 137 6.91 11.87 -7.64
N ARG A 138 6.29 12.88 -7.01
CA ARG A 138 6.43 14.29 -7.40
C ARG A 138 7.85 14.78 -7.15
N VAL A 139 8.42 14.41 -6.00
CA VAL A 139 9.78 14.81 -5.60
C VAL A 139 10.84 14.16 -6.52
N ALA A 140 10.60 12.94 -7.00
CA ALA A 140 11.42 12.29 -8.03
C ALA A 140 11.29 12.95 -9.42
N GLY A 141 10.38 13.93 -9.56
CA GLY A 141 10.17 14.67 -10.80
C GLY A 141 9.23 13.98 -11.78
N VAL A 142 8.48 12.93 -11.39
CA VAL A 142 7.49 12.33 -12.29
C VAL A 142 6.48 13.41 -12.72
N PRO A 143 6.21 13.58 -14.04
CA PRO A 143 5.30 14.64 -14.48
C PRO A 143 3.90 14.44 -13.89
N LYS A 144 3.31 15.52 -13.39
CA LYS A 144 2.03 15.49 -12.65
C LYS A 144 0.90 14.79 -13.43
N ASN A 145 0.84 14.97 -14.74
CA ASN A 145 -0.18 14.37 -15.61
C ASN A 145 -0.07 12.83 -15.73
N HIS A 146 1.03 12.24 -15.26
CA HIS A 146 1.19 10.79 -15.18
C HIS A 146 0.92 10.23 -13.77
N ILE A 147 0.63 11.05 -12.76
CA ILE A 147 0.46 10.60 -11.38
C ILE A 147 -1.02 10.64 -11.00
N ILE A 148 -1.55 9.51 -10.53
CA ILE A 148 -2.86 9.41 -9.92
C ILE A 148 -2.69 8.99 -8.46
N GLU A 149 -2.84 9.95 -7.55
CA GLU A 149 -2.78 9.76 -6.10
C GLU A 149 -4.12 9.20 -5.60
N ALA A 150 -4.29 7.88 -5.66
CA ALA A 150 -5.56 7.22 -5.38
C ALA A 150 -6.06 7.45 -3.94
N HIS A 151 -5.13 7.59 -3.00
CA HIS A 151 -5.42 7.93 -1.61
C HIS A 151 -5.14 9.40 -1.29
N GLY A 152 -5.05 10.25 -2.32
CA GLY A 152 -4.72 11.66 -2.17
C GLY A 152 -3.31 11.89 -1.64
N SER A 153 -3.03 13.07 -1.08
CA SER A 153 -1.70 13.41 -0.59
C SER A 153 -1.70 14.57 0.41
N PHE A 154 -0.53 14.80 1.02
CA PHE A 154 -0.26 15.99 1.84
C PHE A 154 -0.08 17.28 1.02
N ALA A 155 -0.26 17.26 -0.31
CA ALA A 155 0.03 18.40 -1.18
C ALA A 155 -0.97 19.56 -1.04
N THR A 156 -2.21 19.29 -0.62
CA THR A 156 -3.25 20.30 -0.38
C THR A 156 -4.13 19.89 0.81
N GLN A 157 -4.94 20.83 1.30
CA GLN A 157 -5.84 20.59 2.44
C GLN A 157 -7.16 21.35 2.32
N ARG A 158 -8.23 20.74 2.86
CA ARG A 158 -9.59 21.28 2.80
C ARG A 158 -10.37 20.99 4.07
N CYS A 159 -11.37 21.83 4.33
CA CYS A 159 -12.36 21.55 5.36
C CYS A 159 -13.18 20.30 5.00
N ILE A 160 -13.33 19.37 5.95
CA ILE A 160 -14.12 18.14 5.70
C ILE A 160 -15.61 18.42 5.50
N LYS A 161 -16.11 19.56 6.00
CA LYS A 161 -17.53 19.97 5.95
C LYS A 161 -17.85 20.78 4.70
N CYS A 162 -17.23 21.94 4.52
CA CYS A 162 -17.57 22.86 3.41
C CYS A 162 -16.61 22.78 2.22
N LYS A 163 -15.60 21.92 2.27
CA LYS A 163 -14.61 21.69 1.20
C LYS A 163 -13.76 22.91 0.80
N THR A 164 -13.89 24.03 1.50
CA THR A 164 -13.02 25.21 1.34
C THR A 164 -11.56 24.83 1.58
N LYS A 165 -10.68 25.25 0.68
CA LYS A 165 -9.22 25.09 0.81
C LYS A 165 -8.73 25.82 2.07
N PHE A 166 -7.73 25.22 2.73
CA PHE A 166 -7.07 25.82 3.88
C PHE A 166 -5.63 26.23 3.48
N PRO A 167 -5.05 27.32 4.03
CA PRO A 167 -3.74 27.79 3.62
C PRO A 167 -2.60 26.79 3.92
N ASP A 168 -1.64 26.64 2.99
CA ASP A 168 -0.52 25.69 3.09
C ASP A 168 0.39 26.00 4.28
N ASP A 169 0.80 27.26 4.43
CA ASP A 169 1.72 27.69 5.49
C ASP A 169 1.12 27.48 6.89
N GLU A 170 -0.18 27.79 7.05
CA GLU A 170 -0.90 27.60 8.31
C GLU A 170 -1.08 26.11 8.62
N MET A 171 -1.41 25.28 7.62
CA MET A 171 -1.50 23.83 7.81
C MET A 171 -0.16 23.26 8.28
N LYS A 172 0.94 23.68 7.64
CA LYS A 172 2.28 23.24 8.01
C LYS A 172 2.61 23.60 9.45
N GLU A 173 2.38 24.85 9.84
CA GLU A 173 2.65 25.29 11.21
C GLU A 173 1.87 24.48 12.25
N LEU A 174 0.57 24.27 12.02
CA LEU A 174 -0.30 23.53 12.93
C LEU A 174 0.08 22.05 13.00
N VAL A 175 0.36 21.41 11.87
CA VAL A 175 0.80 19.99 11.85
C VAL A 175 2.12 19.81 12.57
N LEU A 176 3.09 20.71 12.40
CA LEU A 176 4.38 20.63 13.11
C LEU A 176 4.24 20.80 14.64
N LYS A 177 3.18 21.49 15.10
CA LYS A 177 2.82 21.60 16.53
C LYS A 177 1.88 20.50 17.00
N ALA A 178 1.47 19.58 16.11
CA ALA A 178 0.40 18.61 16.34
C ALA A 178 -0.93 19.25 16.80
N GLU A 179 -1.24 20.44 16.30
CA GLU A 179 -2.48 21.17 16.58
C GLU A 179 -3.55 20.88 15.52
N VAL A 180 -4.82 20.84 15.94
CA VAL A 180 -5.97 20.51 15.07
C VAL A 180 -6.49 21.77 14.36
N PRO A 181 -6.35 21.89 13.03
CA PRO A 181 -6.79 23.07 12.29
C PRO A 181 -8.32 23.16 12.16
N ARG A 182 -8.82 24.40 12.16
CA ARG A 182 -10.26 24.71 12.04
C ARG A 182 -10.50 25.64 10.87
N CYS A 183 -11.52 25.33 10.08
CA CYS A 183 -11.88 26.08 8.89
C CYS A 183 -12.28 27.52 9.25
N HIS A 184 -11.67 28.51 8.60
CA HIS A 184 -12.00 29.92 8.82
C HIS A 184 -13.46 30.27 8.48
N THR A 185 -14.08 29.54 7.55
CA THR A 185 -15.46 29.80 7.09
C THR A 185 -16.53 29.18 8.00
N CYS A 186 -16.35 27.92 8.41
CA CYS A 186 -17.42 27.17 9.09
C CYS A 186 -17.00 26.53 10.42
N GLN A 187 -15.76 26.75 10.86
CA GLN A 187 -15.16 26.17 12.07
C GLN A 187 -15.12 24.62 12.09
N GLY A 188 -15.42 23.98 10.96
CA GLY A 188 -15.28 22.55 10.78
C GLY A 188 -13.83 22.10 10.81
N LEU A 189 -13.60 20.81 11.08
CA LEU A 189 -12.27 20.21 10.99
C LEU A 189 -11.72 20.35 9.56
N VAL A 190 -10.42 20.57 9.47
CA VAL A 190 -9.66 20.55 8.22
C VAL A 190 -8.75 19.33 8.28
N LYS A 191 -8.42 18.74 7.13
CA LYS A 191 -7.34 17.77 7.00
C LYS A 191 -6.62 17.94 5.66
N PRO A 192 -5.38 17.45 5.52
CA PRO A 192 -4.79 17.22 4.21
C PRO A 192 -5.72 16.38 3.34
N ASP A 193 -5.64 16.55 2.03
CA ASP A 193 -6.46 15.87 1.04
C ASP A 193 -5.99 14.41 0.84
N ILE A 194 -5.83 13.69 1.95
CA ILE A 194 -5.62 12.25 2.06
C ILE A 194 -6.98 11.58 2.20
N VAL A 195 -7.23 10.51 1.47
CA VAL A 195 -8.48 9.75 1.55
C VAL A 195 -8.44 8.87 2.80
N PHE A 196 -9.39 9.09 3.71
CA PHE A 196 -9.58 8.26 4.89
C PHE A 196 -10.53 7.10 4.58
N PHE A 197 -10.47 6.02 5.37
CA PHE A 197 -11.49 4.98 5.35
C PHE A 197 -12.87 5.61 5.59
N GLY A 198 -13.83 5.26 4.74
CA GLY A 198 -15.17 5.84 4.73
C GLY A 198 -15.33 7.08 3.85
N GLU A 199 -14.28 7.56 3.18
CA GLU A 199 -14.36 8.60 2.15
C GLU A 199 -14.35 8.00 0.73
N GLY A 200 -14.92 8.73 -0.23
CA GLY A 200 -14.80 8.41 -1.66
C GLY A 200 -13.40 8.76 -2.18
N LEU A 201 -12.93 7.99 -3.17
CA LEU A 201 -11.67 8.28 -3.86
C LEU A 201 -11.78 9.56 -4.71
N PRO A 202 -10.65 10.19 -5.09
CA PRO A 202 -10.66 11.39 -5.91
C PRO A 202 -11.31 11.14 -7.28
N GLU A 203 -11.89 12.19 -7.88
CA GLU A 203 -12.49 12.12 -9.22
C GLU A 203 -11.45 11.69 -10.27
N ASP A 204 -10.24 12.27 -10.23
CA ASP A 204 -9.11 11.91 -11.09
C ASP A 204 -8.78 10.41 -11.04
N PHE A 205 -9.01 9.72 -9.91
CA PHE A 205 -8.83 8.27 -9.83
C PHE A 205 -9.89 7.55 -10.67
N THR A 206 -11.15 7.95 -10.54
CA THR A 206 -12.28 7.34 -11.24
C THR A 206 -12.16 7.54 -12.75
N ASP A 207 -11.81 8.77 -13.17
CA ASP A 207 -11.63 9.13 -14.58
C ASP A 207 -10.46 8.38 -15.22
N ALA A 208 -9.42 8.07 -14.45
CA ALA A 208 -8.25 7.38 -14.94
C ALA A 208 -8.40 5.84 -15.00
N VAL A 209 -9.43 5.25 -14.38
CA VAL A 209 -9.59 3.77 -14.36
C VAL A 209 -9.63 3.19 -15.77
N ASP A 210 -10.30 3.88 -16.69
CA ASP A 210 -10.50 3.40 -18.07
C ASP A 210 -9.20 3.42 -18.89
N TYR A 211 -8.18 4.19 -18.48
CA TYR A 211 -6.86 4.17 -19.12
C TYR A 211 -6.22 2.78 -19.09
N LEU A 212 -6.55 1.96 -18.08
CA LEU A 212 -6.00 0.61 -17.95
C LEU A 212 -6.44 -0.33 -19.08
N GLU A 213 -7.54 -0.04 -19.77
CA GLU A 213 -8.04 -0.88 -20.88
C GLU A 213 -7.11 -0.83 -22.11
N ASP A 214 -6.32 0.24 -22.25
CA ASP A 214 -5.35 0.44 -23.32
C ASP A 214 -3.89 0.12 -22.89
N ALA A 215 -3.71 -0.53 -21.74
CA ALA A 215 -2.40 -0.86 -21.20
C ALA A 215 -1.69 -1.95 -22.04
N ASP A 216 -0.44 -1.67 -22.42
CA ASP A 216 0.44 -2.66 -23.01
C ASP A 216 1.17 -3.49 -21.95
N LEU A 217 1.46 -2.86 -20.81
CA LEU A 217 2.18 -3.47 -19.69
C LEU A 217 1.68 -2.90 -18.37
N LEU A 218 1.40 -3.77 -17.41
CA LEU A 218 1.12 -3.38 -16.02
C LEU A 218 2.27 -3.81 -15.11
N ILE A 219 2.87 -2.87 -14.39
CA ILE A 219 3.87 -3.17 -13.36
C ILE A 219 3.30 -2.79 -11.98
N ILE A 220 3.24 -3.77 -11.09
CA ILE A 220 2.70 -3.66 -9.74
C ILE A 220 3.87 -3.75 -8.77
N MET A 221 4.10 -2.71 -7.98
CA MET A 221 5.30 -2.60 -7.14
C MET A 221 4.95 -2.27 -5.70
N GLY A 222 5.53 -3.03 -4.76
CA GLY A 222 5.52 -2.68 -3.33
C GLY A 222 4.11 -2.51 -2.73
N THR A 223 3.16 -3.34 -3.11
CA THR A 223 1.78 -3.25 -2.60
C THR A 223 1.22 -4.61 -2.22
N SER A 224 0.41 -4.64 -1.16
CA SER A 224 -0.29 -5.86 -0.70
C SER A 224 -1.54 -6.21 -1.53
N LEU A 225 -2.03 -5.29 -2.37
CA LEU A 225 -3.29 -5.44 -3.12
C LEU A 225 -4.51 -5.83 -2.26
N THR A 226 -4.60 -5.33 -1.03
CA THR A 226 -5.70 -5.61 -0.09
C THR A 226 -6.74 -4.50 0.01
N VAL A 227 -6.38 -3.27 -0.40
CA VAL A 227 -7.26 -2.09 -0.26
C VAL A 227 -8.04 -1.87 -1.55
N TYR A 228 -9.36 -1.97 -1.47
CA TYR A 228 -10.27 -1.70 -2.58
C TYR A 228 -10.76 -0.24 -2.56
N PRO A 229 -11.04 0.35 -3.74
CA PRO A 229 -11.09 -0.26 -5.07
C PRO A 229 -9.73 -0.38 -5.78
N PHE A 230 -8.65 0.23 -5.25
CA PHE A 230 -7.33 0.25 -5.89
C PHE A 230 -6.83 -1.15 -6.27
N ALA A 231 -6.96 -2.11 -5.36
CA ALA A 231 -6.57 -3.49 -5.59
C ALA A 231 -7.22 -4.06 -6.86
N GLY A 232 -8.44 -3.65 -7.22
CA GLY A 232 -9.18 -4.13 -8.40
C GLY A 232 -8.65 -3.64 -9.74
N LEU A 233 -7.83 -2.58 -9.79
CA LEU A 233 -7.31 -2.01 -11.05
C LEU A 233 -6.55 -3.04 -11.90
N ARG A 234 -5.85 -3.98 -11.26
CA ARG A 234 -5.11 -5.05 -11.96
C ARG A 234 -5.97 -6.01 -12.79
N SER A 235 -7.29 -5.96 -12.62
CA SER A 235 -8.26 -6.74 -13.40
C SER A 235 -8.83 -5.96 -14.59
N ARG A 236 -8.56 -4.65 -14.71
CA ARG A 236 -9.02 -3.80 -15.82
C ARG A 236 -8.15 -3.91 -17.07
N VAL A 237 -6.89 -4.31 -16.91
CA VAL A 237 -5.99 -4.47 -18.06
C VAL A 237 -6.38 -5.69 -18.92
N PRO A 238 -6.22 -5.62 -20.26
CA PRO A 238 -6.55 -6.71 -21.16
C PRO A 238 -5.92 -8.06 -20.74
N GLU A 239 -6.57 -9.17 -21.08
CA GLU A 239 -6.00 -10.52 -20.84
C GLU A 239 -4.68 -10.76 -21.59
N THR A 240 -4.43 -9.97 -22.64
CA THR A 240 -3.17 -9.98 -23.39
C THR A 240 -2.10 -9.04 -22.82
N CYS A 241 -2.46 -8.14 -21.90
CA CYS A 241 -1.49 -7.25 -21.24
C CYS A 241 -0.70 -8.08 -20.21
N PRO A 242 0.63 -8.22 -20.35
CA PRO A 242 1.46 -8.83 -19.31
C PRO A 242 1.35 -8.02 -18.02
N ARG A 243 1.36 -8.72 -16.88
CA ARG A 243 1.37 -8.10 -15.55
C ARG A 243 2.62 -8.53 -14.80
N ILE A 244 3.35 -7.59 -14.26
CA ILE A 244 4.59 -7.85 -13.53
C ILE A 244 4.37 -7.45 -12.08
N LEU A 245 4.54 -8.39 -11.15
CA LEU A 245 4.59 -8.10 -9.72
C LEU A 245 6.05 -8.03 -9.28
N ILE A 246 6.43 -6.90 -8.69
CA ILE A 246 7.70 -6.69 -7.98
C ILE A 246 7.35 -6.42 -6.52
N ASN A 247 7.55 -7.40 -5.66
CA ASN A 247 7.18 -7.29 -4.25
C ASN A 247 7.92 -8.32 -3.42
N LEU A 248 8.01 -8.16 -2.10
CA LEU A 248 8.60 -9.19 -1.24
C LEU A 248 7.72 -10.46 -1.16
N ASP A 249 6.40 -10.28 -1.18
CA ASP A 249 5.42 -11.36 -1.08
C ASP A 249 4.58 -11.47 -2.35
N LYS A 250 4.13 -12.69 -2.65
CA LYS A 250 3.12 -12.92 -3.69
C LYS A 250 1.77 -12.39 -3.19
N VAL A 251 1.13 -11.53 -3.98
CA VAL A 251 -0.10 -10.84 -3.60
C VAL A 251 -1.15 -10.89 -4.71
N GLY A 252 -2.43 -10.77 -4.31
CA GLY A 252 -3.56 -10.81 -5.22
C GLY A 252 -3.61 -12.10 -6.05
N ASP A 253 -4.07 -11.97 -7.28
CA ASP A 253 -4.18 -13.05 -8.27
C ASP A 253 -2.97 -13.10 -9.23
N ILE A 254 -1.90 -12.33 -8.98
CA ILE A 254 -0.78 -12.26 -9.93
C ILE A 254 -0.03 -13.58 -9.98
N GLY A 255 0.29 -14.03 -11.19
CA GLY A 255 0.82 -15.37 -11.48
C GLY A 255 -0.27 -16.36 -11.88
N SER A 256 -1.50 -15.89 -12.13
CA SER A 256 -2.61 -16.72 -12.60
C SER A 256 -2.86 -16.62 -14.11
N ARG A 257 -2.43 -15.53 -14.77
CA ARG A 257 -2.46 -15.37 -16.23
C ARG A 257 -1.19 -15.93 -16.89
N SER A 258 -1.25 -16.20 -18.19
CA SER A 258 -0.14 -16.78 -18.96
C SER A 258 1.10 -15.92 -19.01
N ASP A 259 0.93 -14.60 -18.93
CA ASP A 259 1.98 -13.59 -19.08
C ASP A 259 2.16 -12.77 -17.79
N ASP A 260 1.75 -13.34 -16.64
CA ASP A 260 2.07 -12.79 -15.34
C ASP A 260 3.51 -13.18 -14.95
N VAL A 261 4.33 -12.20 -14.58
CA VAL A 261 5.66 -12.42 -14.02
C VAL A 261 5.66 -12.01 -12.55
N VAL A 262 6.17 -12.89 -11.68
CA VAL A 262 6.25 -12.64 -10.23
C VAL A 262 7.72 -12.59 -9.82
N LEU A 263 8.20 -11.40 -9.46
CA LEU A 263 9.55 -11.13 -8.99
C LEU A 263 9.49 -10.87 -7.48
N LEU A 264 9.78 -11.92 -6.70
CA LEU A 264 9.77 -11.86 -5.24
C LEU A 264 11.09 -11.31 -4.68
N MET A 265 11.24 -9.99 -4.70
CA MET A 265 12.46 -9.31 -4.29
C MET A 265 12.21 -7.83 -3.96
N ASP A 266 13.25 -7.17 -3.44
CA ASP A 266 13.24 -5.73 -3.19
C ASP A 266 12.98 -4.91 -4.47
N CYS A 267 12.19 -3.86 -4.37
CA CYS A 267 11.78 -3.06 -5.52
C CYS A 267 12.98 -2.34 -6.18
N ASP A 268 13.88 -1.76 -5.38
CA ASP A 268 15.05 -1.04 -5.88
C ASP A 268 16.04 -2.00 -6.56
N GLU A 269 16.20 -3.22 -6.04
CA GLU A 269 16.99 -4.27 -6.68
C GLU A 269 16.38 -4.71 -8.01
N ALA A 270 15.07 -4.97 -8.06
CA ALA A 270 14.38 -5.44 -9.25
C ALA A 270 14.46 -4.42 -10.40
N VAL A 271 14.20 -3.14 -10.13
CA VAL A 271 14.26 -2.10 -11.18
C VAL A 271 15.68 -1.91 -11.70
N ARG A 272 16.70 -2.06 -10.85
CA ARG A 272 18.11 -2.05 -11.26
C ARG A 272 18.44 -3.21 -12.19
N LYS A 273 18.04 -4.43 -11.81
CA LYS A 273 18.23 -5.63 -12.65
C LYS A 273 17.50 -5.50 -13.98
N LEU A 274 16.29 -4.95 -13.98
CA LEU A 274 15.53 -4.70 -15.20
C LEU A 274 16.25 -3.68 -16.10
N CYS A 275 16.76 -2.58 -15.54
CA CYS A 275 17.53 -1.59 -16.30
C CYS A 275 18.84 -2.15 -16.85
N ASP A 276 19.56 -2.98 -16.06
CA ASP A 276 20.76 -3.68 -16.52
C ASP A 276 20.45 -4.56 -17.73
N GLU A 277 19.33 -5.28 -17.69
CA GLU A 277 18.91 -6.21 -18.75
C GLU A 277 18.36 -5.49 -20.00
N ILE A 278 17.65 -4.36 -19.83
CA ILE A 278 17.25 -3.52 -20.96
C ILE A 278 18.47 -2.99 -21.71
N GLY A 279 19.53 -2.63 -20.98
CA GLY A 279 20.74 -2.05 -21.54
C GLY A 279 20.52 -0.60 -22.01
N ASP A 280 21.23 -0.19 -23.06
CA ASP A 280 21.09 1.14 -23.70
C ASP A 280 21.21 2.33 -22.74
N GLY A 281 22.05 2.21 -21.70
CA GLY A 281 22.32 3.26 -20.72
C GLY A 281 21.24 3.42 -19.64
N TRP A 282 20.22 2.56 -19.59
CA TRP A 282 19.11 2.70 -18.65
C TRP A 282 19.56 2.66 -17.19
N ARG A 283 20.54 1.83 -16.85
CA ARG A 283 21.05 1.75 -15.48
C ARG A 283 21.75 3.05 -15.08
N GLU A 284 22.59 3.57 -15.95
CA GLU A 284 23.34 4.80 -15.72
C GLU A 284 22.39 6.00 -15.57
N GLU A 285 21.40 6.12 -16.46
CA GLU A 285 20.36 7.15 -16.40
C GLU A 285 19.51 7.04 -15.14
N LEU A 286 19.11 5.83 -14.74
CA LEU A 286 18.38 5.60 -13.50
C LEU A 286 19.16 6.10 -12.29
N GLU A 287 20.44 5.75 -12.20
CA GLU A 287 21.30 6.15 -11.08
C GLU A 287 21.60 7.66 -11.12
N GLU A 288 21.70 8.27 -12.31
CA GLU A 288 21.86 9.72 -12.47
C GLU A 288 20.61 10.48 -12.00
N LEU A 289 19.42 10.07 -12.45
CA LEU A 289 18.13 10.61 -12.01
C LEU A 289 18.01 10.49 -10.49
N TRP A 290 18.29 9.31 -9.94
CA TRP A 290 18.23 9.10 -8.50
C TRP A 290 19.24 9.96 -7.74
N LYS A 291 20.50 10.07 -8.20
CA LYS A 291 21.51 10.98 -7.61
C LYS A 291 21.06 12.43 -7.65
N GLY A 292 20.38 12.86 -8.71
CA GLY A 292 19.80 14.19 -8.85
C GLY A 292 18.82 14.55 -7.73
N THR A 293 18.17 13.56 -7.10
CA THR A 293 17.25 13.80 -5.97
C THR A 293 17.95 14.07 -4.63
N ALA A 294 19.29 14.01 -4.53
CA ALA A 294 20.00 14.12 -3.25
C ALA A 294 19.75 15.46 -2.52
N GLY A 295 19.43 16.54 -3.23
CA GLY A 295 19.10 17.84 -2.65
C GLY A 295 17.61 18.05 -2.33
N SER A 296 16.76 17.05 -2.57
CA SER A 296 15.29 17.20 -2.48
C SER A 296 14.71 17.06 -1.07
N PHE A 297 15.54 16.74 -0.07
CA PHE A 297 15.11 16.48 1.30
C PHE A 297 16.05 17.14 2.30
N THR A 298 15.48 17.54 3.44
CA THR A 298 16.26 17.93 4.63
C THR A 298 16.14 16.82 5.65
N PRO A 299 17.22 16.13 6.05
CA PRO A 299 17.15 15.10 7.07
C PRO A 299 16.48 15.67 8.34
N ARG A 300 15.55 14.92 8.91
CA ARG A 300 14.91 15.36 10.15
C ARG A 300 15.99 15.48 11.23
N PRO A 301 16.09 16.60 11.96
CA PRO A 301 16.97 16.64 13.12
C PRO A 301 16.53 15.51 14.06
N GLY A 302 17.50 14.67 14.47
CA GLY A 302 17.24 13.59 15.41
C GLY A 302 16.55 14.12 16.68
N PRO A 303 15.89 13.25 17.47
CA PRO A 303 15.30 13.69 18.73
C PRO A 303 16.37 14.45 19.51
N LYS A 304 16.07 15.72 19.86
CA LYS A 304 16.91 16.47 20.79
C LYS A 304 17.07 15.58 22.03
N PRO A 305 18.29 15.39 22.57
CA PRO A 305 18.42 14.81 23.89
C PRO A 305 17.47 15.56 24.80
N VAL A 306 16.56 14.83 25.45
CA VAL A 306 15.74 15.42 26.50
C VAL A 306 16.74 15.94 27.52
N GLU A 307 16.86 17.27 27.65
CA GLU A 307 17.56 17.86 28.77
C GLU A 307 16.80 17.41 30.01
N ASP A 308 17.40 16.46 30.71
CA ASP A 308 16.89 15.87 31.94
C ASP A 308 17.02 16.93 33.03
N THR A 309 16.10 17.90 33.06
CA THR A 309 16.12 18.99 34.04
C THR A 309 15.59 18.57 35.41
N ASP A 310 15.32 17.29 35.65
CA ASP A 310 14.99 16.78 36.99
C ASP A 310 15.49 15.33 37.16
N LYS A 311 16.80 15.17 37.39
CA LYS A 311 17.34 13.98 38.05
C LYS A 311 17.79 14.31 39.47
N PRO A 312 17.19 13.72 40.51
CA PRO A 312 17.85 13.59 41.80
C PRO A 312 19.07 12.69 41.62
N GLU A 313 20.21 13.14 42.13
CA GLU A 313 21.48 12.43 42.08
C GLU A 313 21.38 11.04 42.71
N GLY A 314 21.86 10.02 42.00
CA GLY A 314 22.27 8.73 42.58
C GLY A 314 21.48 7.50 42.13
N LYS A 315 22.04 6.75 41.17
CA LYS A 315 22.32 5.30 41.21
C LYS A 315 22.60 4.76 39.81
N LEU A 316 23.88 4.68 39.47
CA LEU A 316 24.39 4.02 38.26
C LEU A 316 24.85 2.60 38.61
N GLU A 317 23.96 1.67 38.97
CA GLU A 317 24.37 0.29 39.28
C GLU A 317 23.40 -0.84 38.86
N HIS A 318 22.33 -0.59 38.09
CA HIS A 318 21.35 -1.66 37.83
C HIS A 318 21.39 -2.40 36.47
N ASN A 319 22.13 -1.93 35.46
CA ASN A 319 22.09 -2.59 34.14
C ASN A 319 23.12 -3.72 33.91
N THR A 320 24.10 -3.92 34.81
CA THR A 320 25.12 -4.95 34.59
C THR A 320 24.66 -6.37 34.99
N HIS A 321 23.60 -6.50 35.79
CA HIS A 321 23.09 -7.81 36.23
C HIS A 321 22.24 -8.48 35.14
N LEU A 322 21.32 -7.72 34.52
CA LEU A 322 20.47 -8.24 33.44
C LEU A 322 21.30 -8.65 32.21
N GLU A 323 22.29 -7.85 31.82
CA GLU A 323 23.17 -8.18 30.69
C GLU A 323 23.97 -9.47 30.95
N LYS A 324 24.44 -9.66 32.19
CA LYS A 324 25.15 -10.89 32.59
C LYS A 324 24.22 -12.11 32.65
N GLU A 325 22.95 -11.94 33.03
CA GLU A 325 21.98 -13.04 33.04
C GLU A 325 21.55 -13.45 31.63
N VAL A 326 21.33 -12.50 30.73
CA VAL A 326 21.01 -12.76 29.32
C VAL A 326 22.16 -13.51 28.64
N ALA A 327 23.41 -13.09 28.86
CA ALA A 327 24.59 -13.80 28.34
C ALA A 327 24.74 -15.22 28.92
N ARG A 328 24.36 -15.43 30.19
CA ARG A 328 24.42 -16.74 30.85
C ARG A 328 23.32 -17.69 30.36
N MET A 329 22.13 -17.18 30.03
CA MET A 329 21.05 -17.96 29.44
C MET A 329 21.38 -18.36 28.00
N ALA A 330 21.93 -17.45 27.19
CA ALA A 330 22.35 -17.74 25.82
C ALA A 330 23.37 -18.89 25.77
N LYS A 331 24.36 -18.89 26.68
CA LYS A 331 25.39 -19.93 26.75
C LYS A 331 24.84 -21.31 27.17
N LYS A 332 23.85 -21.35 28.07
CA LYS A 332 23.19 -22.60 28.50
C LYS A 332 22.33 -23.23 27.39
N ILE A 333 21.75 -22.42 26.52
CA ILE A 333 20.98 -22.90 25.36
C ILE A 333 21.95 -23.53 24.35
N GLU A 334 23.08 -22.88 24.10
CA GLU A 334 24.09 -23.37 23.16
C GLU A 334 24.77 -24.67 23.62
N GLU A 335 24.97 -24.86 24.94
CA GLU A 335 25.49 -26.10 25.52
C GLU A 335 24.47 -27.25 25.47
N LYS A 336 23.17 -26.96 25.63
CA LYS A 336 22.10 -27.97 25.49
C LYS A 336 21.92 -28.43 24.05
N MET A 337 22.03 -27.53 23.08
CA MET A 337 21.90 -27.88 21.66
C MET A 337 23.08 -28.75 21.17
N LYS A 338 24.27 -28.63 21.77
CA LYS A 338 25.45 -29.46 21.42
C LYS A 338 25.42 -30.87 22.02
N LEU A 339 24.48 -31.18 22.92
CA LEU A 339 24.34 -32.49 23.57
C LEU A 339 23.28 -33.40 22.92
N GLU A 340 22.43 -32.86 22.03
CA GLU A 340 21.34 -33.63 21.39
C GLU A 340 21.69 -34.22 20.02
N ASP A 341 22.80 -33.81 19.39
CA ASP A 341 23.29 -34.38 18.11
C ASP A 341 24.19 -35.63 18.26
N GLY A 342 24.31 -36.18 19.48
CA GLY A 342 25.30 -37.19 19.84
C GLY A 342 24.74 -38.51 20.35
N ASN A 343 23.63 -39.05 19.85
CA ASN A 343 23.32 -40.46 20.08
C ASN A 343 22.27 -41.04 19.10
N ALA A 344 22.74 -41.61 17.99
CA ALA A 344 21.92 -42.47 17.13
C ALA A 344 22.61 -43.83 16.93
N GLN A 345 21.86 -44.90 17.24
CA GLN A 345 22.07 -46.37 17.09
C GLN A 345 22.00 -47.05 18.48
N THR A 346 21.02 -47.89 18.83
CA THR A 346 20.87 -49.28 18.33
C THR A 346 19.56 -49.92 18.88
N GLN A 347 18.88 -50.72 18.05
CA GLN A 347 18.01 -51.92 18.29
C GLN A 347 16.77 -51.94 19.22
N VAL A 348 15.63 -52.26 18.56
CA VAL A 348 14.61 -53.33 18.81
C VAL A 348 14.28 -53.75 20.26
N ALA A 349 13.00 -53.63 20.67
CA ALA A 349 12.16 -54.75 21.19
C ALA A 349 10.78 -54.29 21.72
N VAL A 350 9.84 -55.22 21.60
CA VAL A 350 8.40 -55.22 21.94
C VAL A 350 8.15 -55.26 23.45
N GLY A 351 7.04 -54.67 23.95
CA GLY A 351 6.46 -55.08 25.25
C GLY A 351 5.55 -54.06 25.98
N VAL A 352 4.27 -54.40 26.07
CA VAL A 352 3.10 -53.85 26.84
C VAL A 352 3.43 -53.77 28.37
N PRO A 353 2.86 -52.91 29.27
CA PRO A 353 1.41 -52.82 29.53
C PRO A 353 0.76 -51.51 30.06
N ALA A 354 -0.58 -51.59 30.11
CA ALA A 354 -1.57 -50.62 30.55
C ALA A 354 -1.54 -50.29 32.07
N THR A 355 -2.12 -49.15 32.47
CA THR A 355 -3.23 -49.05 33.44
C THR A 355 -3.69 -47.59 33.67
N ASP A 356 -4.99 -47.39 33.49
CA ASP A 356 -5.97 -46.57 34.23
C ASP A 356 -5.62 -45.21 34.85
N VAL A 357 -6.28 -44.15 34.36
CA VAL A 357 -6.97 -43.16 35.23
C VAL A 357 -8.30 -42.73 34.59
N LYS A 358 -9.33 -42.72 35.44
CA LYS A 358 -10.76 -42.47 35.21
C LYS A 358 -11.07 -41.06 34.72
N VAL A 359 -12.12 -40.94 33.89
CA VAL A 359 -12.82 -39.69 33.58
C VAL A 359 -14.22 -39.77 34.19
N ASP A 360 -14.61 -38.73 34.91
CA ASP A 360 -15.92 -38.58 35.56
C ASP A 360 -16.81 -37.64 34.72
N ASP A 361 -18.10 -37.97 34.64
CA ASP A 361 -19.12 -37.33 33.82
C ASP A 361 -19.76 -36.11 34.52
N GLY A 362 -20.16 -35.11 33.73
CA GLY A 362 -20.98 -33.98 34.22
C GLY A 362 -21.63 -33.16 33.10
N GLU A 363 -22.92 -33.38 32.88
CA GLU A 363 -23.77 -32.81 31.83
C GLU A 363 -24.14 -31.31 31.96
N LYS A 364 -24.30 -30.68 30.78
CA LYS A 364 -25.33 -29.71 30.29
C LYS A 364 -25.66 -28.41 31.06
N LYS A 365 -25.64 -27.29 30.30
CA LYS A 365 -26.87 -26.52 29.98
C LYS A 365 -26.69 -25.56 28.78
N LEU A 366 -27.65 -25.63 27.86
CA LEU A 366 -27.89 -24.74 26.74
C LEU A 366 -28.56 -23.43 27.20
N VAL A 367 -28.23 -22.31 26.56
CA VAL A 367 -29.09 -21.12 26.47
C VAL A 367 -29.02 -20.60 25.03
N GLU A 368 -30.18 -20.60 24.36
CA GLU A 368 -30.43 -20.00 23.05
C GLU A 368 -30.49 -18.47 23.15
N GLY A 369 -30.01 -17.77 22.11
CA GLY A 369 -30.12 -16.32 21.97
C GLY A 369 -29.99 -15.88 20.52
N ASP A 370 -31.15 -15.63 19.90
CA ASP A 370 -31.52 -14.76 18.79
C ASP A 370 -30.66 -14.64 17.51
N LYS A 371 -31.28 -15.12 16.42
CA LYS A 371 -30.91 -14.91 15.01
C LYS A 371 -31.31 -13.50 14.57
N ILE A 372 -30.34 -12.72 14.08
CA ILE A 372 -30.61 -11.52 13.26
C ILE A 372 -30.49 -11.94 11.79
N GLN A 373 -31.60 -11.82 11.05
CA GLN A 373 -31.69 -12.07 9.61
C GLN A 373 -30.97 -10.97 8.84
N ALA A 374 -29.93 -11.33 8.08
CA ALA A 374 -29.41 -10.49 7.00
C ALA A 374 -30.25 -10.75 5.73
N GLN A 375 -31.04 -9.75 5.32
CA GLN A 375 -31.73 -9.78 4.03
C GLN A 375 -30.71 -9.63 2.90
N VAL A 376 -30.71 -10.62 2.01
CA VAL A 376 -30.04 -10.60 0.71
C VAL A 376 -30.83 -9.66 -0.20
N ILE A 377 -30.22 -8.55 -0.62
CA ILE A 377 -30.75 -7.75 -1.74
C ILE A 377 -30.30 -8.45 -3.02
N SER A 378 -31.24 -9.13 -3.65
CA SER A 378 -31.11 -9.78 -4.95
C SER A 378 -31.07 -8.75 -6.08
N ASP A 379 -30.22 -9.05 -7.05
CA ASP A 379 -30.16 -8.57 -8.44
C ASP A 379 -31.41 -7.85 -8.97
N VAL A 380 -31.21 -6.63 -9.47
CA VAL A 380 -32.15 -5.95 -10.36
C VAL A 380 -31.59 -6.06 -11.79
N PRO A 381 -32.32 -6.66 -12.75
CA PRO A 381 -31.90 -6.69 -14.15
C PRO A 381 -32.17 -5.34 -14.82
N LEU A 382 -31.13 -4.75 -15.42
CA LEU A 382 -31.28 -3.64 -16.38
C LEU A 382 -32.02 -4.18 -17.61
N THR A 383 -33.25 -3.70 -17.81
CA THR A 383 -34.02 -3.91 -19.03
C THR A 383 -34.05 -2.62 -19.86
N ASP A 384 -33.96 -2.85 -21.16
CA ASP A 384 -33.90 -1.91 -22.28
C ASP A 384 -34.81 -0.67 -22.15
N MET A 385 -34.21 0.52 -22.18
CA MET A 385 -34.92 1.74 -22.56
C MET A 385 -34.86 1.90 -24.07
N LYS A 386 -35.99 1.59 -24.72
CA LYS A 386 -36.27 1.94 -26.11
C LYS A 386 -36.34 3.46 -26.27
N ALA A 387 -35.77 3.93 -27.38
CA ALA A 387 -36.01 5.24 -27.95
C ALA A 387 -37.50 5.41 -28.27
N ASP A 388 -38.05 6.57 -27.95
CA ASP A 388 -39.36 7.01 -28.44
C ASP A 388 -39.14 8.26 -29.28
N ASP A 389 -39.55 8.16 -30.53
CA ASP A 389 -39.54 9.18 -31.57
C ASP A 389 -40.80 10.06 -31.47
N GLY A 390 -40.62 11.36 -31.79
CA GLY A 390 -41.67 12.26 -32.27
C GLY A 390 -42.13 13.32 -31.26
N ASP A 391 -42.54 14.51 -31.64
CA ASP A 391 -42.48 15.23 -32.92
C ASP A 391 -42.86 16.71 -32.65
N GLU A 392 -42.40 17.60 -33.53
CA GLU A 392 -43.00 18.89 -33.93
C GLU A 392 -43.22 20.12 -33.01
N ARG A 393 -42.57 21.23 -33.45
CA ARG A 393 -43.03 22.65 -33.63
C ARG A 393 -43.35 23.46 -32.34
N GLU A 394 -43.05 24.75 -32.17
CA GLU A 394 -42.92 25.96 -33.00
C GLU A 394 -41.82 26.85 -32.36
N GLY A 395 -40.95 27.60 -33.06
CA GLY A 395 -41.27 28.77 -33.88
C GLY A 395 -41.18 30.08 -33.07
N GLN A 396 -40.00 30.71 -32.94
CA GLN A 396 -39.91 32.18 -32.91
C GLN A 396 -38.52 32.75 -33.21
N LYS A 397 -38.56 33.86 -33.95
CA LYS A 397 -37.52 34.57 -34.69
C LYS A 397 -36.70 35.53 -33.79
N THR A 398 -35.38 35.54 -33.99
CA THR A 398 -34.42 36.68 -34.15
C THR A 398 -34.78 38.08 -33.59
N PRO A 399 -33.81 38.90 -33.11
CA PRO A 399 -32.62 39.21 -33.91
C PRO A 399 -31.26 39.45 -33.24
N ARG A 400 -30.27 39.29 -34.12
CA ARG A 400 -28.87 39.72 -34.05
C ARG A 400 -28.74 41.19 -33.67
N VAL A 401 -27.70 41.48 -32.89
CA VAL A 401 -27.04 42.79 -32.84
C VAL A 401 -25.57 42.56 -33.23
N SER A 402 -25.22 42.99 -34.44
CA SER A 402 -23.94 43.63 -34.78
C SER A 402 -24.18 45.14 -34.62
N SER A 403 -23.27 46.04 -34.25
CA SER A 403 -21.82 46.14 -34.37
C SER A 403 -21.39 47.35 -33.53
N ASP A 404 -20.18 47.33 -32.96
CA ASP A 404 -19.13 48.36 -33.09
C ASP A 404 -17.88 47.96 -32.28
#